data_AF-A0A1F8GE67-F1
#
_entry.id   AF-A0A1F8GE67-F1
#
_cell.length_a   1.000
_cell.length_b   1.000
_cell.length_c   1.000
_cell.angle_alpha   90.00
_cell.angle_beta   90.00
_cell.angle_gamma   90.00
#
_symmetry.space_group_name_H-M   'P 1'
#
loop_
_entity.id
_entity.type
_entity.pdbx_description
1 polymer ?
#
loop_
_entity_poly.entity_id
_entity_poly.type
_entity_poly.pdbx_seq_one_letter_code
_entity_poly.pdbx_strand_id
1 'polypeptide(L)'
;MKTTERPFAHAMAFYHQDGLPAAWKQAMKFAGKVGRLATMPDIVAARLETKPGALPWETYFTTLTAEYYGFSKTGKRILIIAHGVGPMSTLEGVQKAYSWEYNDKDRNHRGGRITAQEFLDLEAGKFGEVSIVDLESYCTRYEYPFLQTLRSSEALADPVLKARFGLLTEEYVKAHTEAARKWHREQAGLDPENKYQLPNHDQFLNRRRSQHERDGAENSDPYILKVDGAGNCCYFFGSRHGFREIEEGMAISHLVSTGRLCHLHHEGNESLTLDVGCHEWWNGVRLVGIQAGGNIRSGLHQGPDAHKLLRKHWRELLIPAKKRQDVGFCALVQVGKQWFTQYPKIGERMDTWEPELVVTSAKKVGKPVLFQTTSSGSGVFFKFGVKEVQALAPSNANAYFFCGEPRPEGGNHVCEVQFYRIEADTSKRMVRADKLAHDYDTMMKLVAKEAV
;
A
#
# COMPACT_ATOMS: atom_id res chain seq x y z
N MET A 1 29.23 -16.28 -26.13
CA MET A 1 28.99 -16.47 -24.68
C MET A 1 27.55 -16.09 -24.42
N LYS A 2 26.64 -17.07 -24.25
CA LYS A 2 25.24 -16.78 -23.92
C LYS A 2 25.21 -16.23 -22.50
N THR A 3 24.92 -14.95 -22.35
CA THR A 3 24.51 -14.38 -21.07
C THR A 3 23.29 -15.14 -20.63
N THR A 4 23.45 -16.06 -19.68
CA THR A 4 22.34 -16.60 -18.90
C THR A 4 21.80 -15.43 -18.10
N GLU A 5 20.87 -14.68 -18.70
CA GLU A 5 19.98 -13.78 -17.99
C GLU A 5 19.43 -14.58 -16.82
N ARG A 6 19.77 -14.21 -15.58
CA ARG A 6 19.10 -14.78 -14.42
C ARG A 6 17.63 -14.42 -14.60
N PRO A 7 16.71 -15.39 -14.79
CA PRO A 7 15.31 -15.03 -14.85
C PRO A 7 14.98 -14.37 -13.51
N PHE A 8 14.12 -13.35 -13.57
CA PHE A 8 13.57 -12.72 -12.37
C PHE A 8 13.15 -13.77 -11.33
N ALA A 9 13.08 -13.36 -10.06
CA ALA A 9 12.37 -14.17 -9.07
C ALA A 9 11.04 -14.64 -9.66
N HIS A 10 10.70 -15.92 -9.53
CA HIS A 10 9.51 -16.51 -10.15
C HIS A 10 8.19 -15.92 -9.61
N ALA A 11 8.28 -15.07 -8.59
CA ALA A 11 7.20 -14.26 -8.06
C ALA A 11 7.56 -12.78 -8.06
N MET A 12 6.62 -11.92 -8.48
CA MET A 12 6.81 -10.47 -8.53
C MET A 12 5.52 -9.74 -8.13
N ALA A 13 5.65 -8.72 -7.30
CA ALA A 13 4.55 -7.86 -6.88
C ALA A 13 4.29 -6.75 -7.90
N PHE A 14 3.03 -6.33 -8.07
CA PHE A 14 2.61 -5.27 -8.99
C PHE A 14 1.62 -4.36 -8.30
N TYR A 15 2.02 -3.10 -8.11
CA TYR A 15 1.15 -2.02 -7.69
C TYR A 15 0.78 -1.16 -8.90
N HIS A 16 -0.47 -0.69 -8.96
CA HIS A 16 -0.89 0.25 -9.98
C HIS A 16 -1.83 1.31 -9.39
N GLN A 17 -1.61 2.57 -9.75
CA GLN A 17 -2.40 3.71 -9.25
C GLN A 17 -3.86 3.68 -9.74
N ASP A 18 -4.12 3.11 -10.92
CA ASP A 18 -5.48 2.92 -11.46
C ASP A 18 -6.19 1.68 -10.86
N GLY A 19 -5.65 1.13 -9.77
CA GLY A 19 -6.31 0.11 -8.96
C GLY A 19 -6.29 -1.30 -9.54
N LEU A 20 -7.27 -2.09 -9.11
CA LEU A 20 -7.28 -3.55 -9.25
C LEU A 20 -7.13 -4.05 -10.70
N PRO A 21 -7.90 -3.56 -11.70
CA PRO A 21 -7.83 -4.12 -13.04
C PRO A 21 -6.46 -3.95 -13.70
N ALA A 22 -5.79 -2.82 -13.45
CA ALA A 22 -4.48 -2.56 -14.02
C ALA A 22 -3.39 -3.38 -13.33
N ALA A 23 -3.38 -3.43 -11.99
CA ALA A 23 -2.46 -4.27 -11.23
C ALA A 23 -2.61 -5.77 -11.60
N TRP A 24 -3.86 -6.25 -11.75
CA TRP A 24 -4.16 -7.61 -12.14
C TRP A 24 -3.59 -7.94 -13.53
N LYS A 25 -3.84 -7.09 -14.52
CA LYS A 25 -3.34 -7.30 -15.89
C LYS A 25 -1.81 -7.41 -15.92
N GLN A 26 -1.10 -6.58 -15.15
CA GLN A 26 0.36 -6.63 -15.09
C GLN A 26 0.87 -7.88 -14.38
N ALA A 27 0.28 -8.22 -13.22
CA ALA A 27 0.63 -9.43 -12.48
C ALA A 27 0.38 -10.71 -13.29
N MET A 28 -0.75 -10.80 -13.99
CA MET A 28 -1.06 -11.93 -14.87
C MET A 28 -0.19 -11.96 -16.13
N LYS A 29 0.16 -10.79 -16.71
CA LYS A 29 1.12 -10.74 -17.82
C LYS A 29 2.49 -11.29 -17.41
N PHE A 30 2.93 -11.00 -16.19
CA PHE A 30 4.15 -11.58 -15.61
C PHE A 30 4.04 -13.07 -15.30
N ALA A 31 2.96 -13.49 -14.66
CA ALA A 31 2.70 -14.89 -14.31
C ALA A 31 2.61 -15.79 -15.56
N GLY A 32 2.14 -15.23 -16.68
CA GLY A 32 1.95 -15.95 -17.93
C GLY A 32 0.67 -16.79 -17.95
N LYS A 33 0.41 -17.46 -19.08
CA LYS A 33 -0.86 -18.17 -19.36
C LYS A 33 -1.20 -19.29 -18.35
N VAL A 34 -0.18 -19.91 -17.79
CA VAL A 34 -0.29 -21.05 -16.85
C VAL A 34 0.17 -20.68 -15.43
N GLY A 35 0.49 -19.41 -15.21
CA GLY A 35 0.80 -18.89 -13.88
C GLY A 35 -0.47 -18.51 -13.11
N ARG A 36 -0.29 -17.96 -11.92
CA ARG A 36 -1.40 -17.56 -11.04
C ARG A 36 -1.05 -16.35 -10.19
N LEU A 37 -2.06 -15.78 -9.54
CA LEU A 37 -1.85 -14.79 -8.49
C LEU A 37 -1.63 -15.47 -7.14
N ALA A 38 -0.89 -14.80 -6.26
CA ALA A 38 -0.65 -15.26 -4.90
C ALA A 38 -1.91 -15.18 -4.04
N THR A 39 -2.11 -16.21 -3.22
CA THR A 39 -3.08 -16.29 -2.14
C THR A 39 -2.42 -15.88 -0.81
N MET A 40 -3.20 -15.73 0.27
CA MET A 40 -2.64 -15.44 1.60
C MET A 40 -1.64 -16.51 2.07
N PRO A 41 -1.88 -17.83 1.93
CA PRO A 41 -0.86 -18.86 2.18
C PRO A 41 0.47 -18.64 1.45
N ASP A 42 0.46 -18.12 0.23
CA ASP A 42 1.70 -17.80 -0.51
C ASP A 42 2.48 -16.66 0.14
N ILE A 43 1.79 -15.61 0.57
CA ILE A 43 2.42 -14.48 1.26
C ILE A 43 2.96 -14.91 2.63
N VAL A 44 2.21 -15.73 3.36
CA VAL A 44 2.66 -16.35 4.62
C VAL A 44 3.93 -17.18 4.39
N ALA A 45 3.94 -18.02 3.34
CA ALA A 45 5.12 -18.78 2.97
C ALA A 45 6.32 -17.86 2.65
N ALA A 46 6.12 -16.78 1.88
CA ALA A 46 7.19 -15.83 1.58
C ALA A 46 7.77 -15.14 2.82
N ARG A 47 6.90 -14.84 3.81
CA ARG A 47 7.31 -14.26 5.10
C ARG A 47 8.12 -15.26 5.92
N LEU A 48 7.71 -16.52 5.98
CA LEU A 48 8.42 -17.56 6.72
C LEU A 48 9.83 -17.86 6.19
N GLU A 49 10.05 -17.66 4.89
CA GLU A 49 11.37 -17.86 4.26
C GLU A 49 12.27 -16.62 4.36
N THR A 50 11.75 -15.53 4.92
CA THR A 50 12.47 -14.26 5.05
C THR A 50 12.40 -13.74 6.49
N LYS A 51 13.04 -12.60 6.75
CA LYS A 51 13.04 -11.95 8.07
C LYS A 51 12.46 -10.54 7.97
N PRO A 52 11.96 -9.96 9.06
CA PRO A 52 11.67 -8.51 9.15
C PRO A 52 12.82 -7.69 8.56
N GLY A 53 12.49 -6.61 7.84
CA GLY A 53 13.41 -5.87 6.98
C GLY A 53 13.46 -6.35 5.52
N ALA A 54 13.00 -7.58 5.22
CA ALA A 54 12.82 -8.06 3.86
C ALA A 54 11.45 -7.68 3.27
N LEU A 55 11.36 -7.60 1.94
CA LEU A 55 10.16 -7.16 1.22
C LEU A 55 8.85 -7.81 1.69
N PRO A 56 8.74 -9.14 1.91
CA PRO A 56 7.47 -9.76 2.31
C PRO A 56 6.92 -9.24 3.65
N TRP A 57 7.79 -8.77 4.54
CA TRP A 57 7.45 -8.21 5.84
C TRP A 57 7.23 -6.70 5.81
N GLU A 58 7.98 -5.99 4.96
CA GLU A 58 8.00 -4.51 4.91
C GLU A 58 6.97 -3.89 3.95
N THR A 59 6.07 -4.71 3.39
CA THR A 59 5.08 -4.22 2.43
C THR A 59 3.73 -4.91 2.55
N TYR A 60 2.71 -4.24 2.02
CA TYR A 60 1.35 -4.77 1.99
C TYR A 60 1.10 -5.57 0.72
N PHE A 61 0.16 -6.51 0.77
CA PHE A 61 -0.28 -7.30 -0.37
C PHE A 61 -1.80 -7.47 -0.37
N THR A 62 -2.38 -7.32 -1.56
CA THR A 62 -3.72 -7.84 -1.87
C THR A 62 -3.55 -9.25 -2.38
N THR A 63 -4.36 -10.18 -1.90
CA THR A 63 -4.23 -11.60 -2.24
C THR A 63 -5.46 -12.11 -2.97
N LEU A 64 -5.32 -13.24 -3.66
CA LEU A 64 -6.44 -13.99 -4.22
C LEU A 64 -7.13 -14.89 -3.17
N THR A 65 -6.87 -14.68 -1.88
CA THR A 65 -7.76 -15.19 -0.84
C THR A 65 -8.99 -14.31 -0.78
N ALA A 66 -10.17 -14.92 -0.80
CA ALA A 66 -11.45 -14.23 -0.63
C ALA A 66 -12.15 -14.69 0.64
N GLU A 67 -12.88 -13.77 1.26
CA GLU A 67 -13.72 -13.99 2.43
C GLU A 67 -15.17 -13.65 2.06
N TYR A 68 -16.08 -14.53 2.43
CA TYR A 68 -17.50 -14.42 2.13
C TYR A 68 -18.31 -14.51 3.41
N TYR A 69 -19.32 -13.65 3.54
CA TYR A 69 -20.25 -13.64 4.68
C TYR A 69 -21.68 -13.84 4.17
N GLY A 70 -22.36 -14.86 4.71
CA GLY A 70 -23.69 -15.25 4.26
C GLY A 70 -24.37 -16.22 5.23
N PHE A 71 -25.54 -16.69 4.81
CA PHE A 71 -26.29 -17.72 5.52
C PHE A 71 -25.99 -19.09 4.92
N SER A 72 -25.67 -20.05 5.80
CA SER A 72 -25.49 -21.45 5.43
C SER A 72 -26.81 -22.09 4.98
N LYS A 73 -26.74 -23.29 4.41
CA LYS A 73 -27.93 -24.10 4.08
C LYS A 73 -28.86 -24.33 5.27
N THR A 74 -28.35 -24.25 6.49
CA THR A 74 -29.13 -24.41 7.74
C THR A 74 -29.64 -23.08 8.33
N GLY A 75 -29.38 -21.95 7.67
CA GLY A 75 -29.79 -20.62 8.11
C GLY A 75 -28.86 -19.96 9.13
N LYS A 76 -27.71 -20.55 9.44
CA LYS A 76 -26.71 -19.95 10.33
C LYS A 76 -25.81 -18.96 9.60
N ARG A 77 -25.37 -17.90 10.27
CA ARG A 77 -24.34 -17.00 9.73
C ARG A 77 -22.97 -17.67 9.78
N ILE A 78 -22.30 -17.73 8.63
CA ILE A 78 -20.96 -18.27 8.52
C ILE A 78 -20.06 -17.34 7.72
N LEU A 79 -18.75 -17.44 7.97
CA LEU A 79 -17.73 -16.95 7.06
C LEU A 79 -17.18 -18.13 6.26
N ILE A 80 -16.95 -17.91 4.97
CA ILE A 80 -16.24 -18.84 4.10
C ILE A 80 -14.97 -18.16 3.63
N ILE A 81 -13.81 -18.79 3.83
CA ILE A 81 -12.52 -18.32 3.34
C ILE A 81 -12.07 -19.27 2.22
N ALA A 82 -11.78 -18.70 1.05
CA ALA A 82 -11.38 -19.44 -0.14
C ALA A 82 -10.02 -18.93 -0.65
N HIS A 83 -9.06 -19.83 -0.86
CA HIS A 83 -7.74 -19.49 -1.37
C HIS A 83 -7.67 -19.72 -2.89
N GLY A 84 -7.81 -18.65 -3.68
CA GLY A 84 -7.65 -18.72 -5.13
C GLY A 84 -8.77 -19.44 -5.88
N VAL A 85 -9.89 -19.73 -5.20
CA VAL A 85 -11.07 -20.37 -5.78
C VAL A 85 -12.32 -19.55 -5.48
N GLY A 86 -13.44 -19.87 -6.14
CA GLY A 86 -14.73 -19.22 -5.92
C GLY A 86 -15.06 -18.08 -6.88
N PRO A 87 -16.18 -17.38 -6.63
CA PRO A 87 -16.66 -16.29 -7.49
C PRO A 87 -15.66 -15.16 -7.70
N MET A 88 -14.74 -14.91 -6.76
CA MET A 88 -13.72 -13.85 -6.85
C MET A 88 -12.34 -14.37 -7.30
N SER A 89 -12.25 -15.57 -7.86
CA SER A 89 -10.98 -16.15 -8.36
C SER A 89 -10.52 -15.57 -9.71
N THR A 90 -11.38 -14.86 -10.43
CA THR A 90 -11.08 -14.21 -11.73
C THR A 90 -11.27 -12.71 -11.67
N LEU A 91 -10.68 -11.98 -12.63
CA LEU A 91 -10.87 -10.54 -12.72
C LEU A 91 -12.33 -10.18 -12.98
N GLU A 92 -13.02 -10.89 -13.89
CA GLU A 92 -14.45 -10.65 -14.14
C GLU A 92 -15.28 -10.88 -12.88
N GLY A 93 -14.96 -11.94 -12.12
CA GLY A 93 -15.64 -12.27 -10.87
C GLY A 93 -15.47 -11.20 -9.79
N VAL A 94 -14.23 -10.70 -9.61
CA VAL A 94 -13.93 -9.59 -8.71
C VAL A 94 -14.65 -8.32 -9.15
N GLN A 95 -14.62 -7.98 -10.45
CA GLN A 95 -15.31 -6.79 -10.97
C GLN A 95 -16.84 -6.90 -10.85
N LYS A 96 -17.39 -8.10 -11.03
CA LYS A 96 -18.82 -8.38 -10.81
C LYS A 96 -19.17 -8.16 -9.34
N ALA A 97 -18.38 -8.72 -8.42
CA ALA A 97 -18.64 -8.60 -7.00
C ALA A 97 -18.60 -7.15 -6.52
N TYR A 98 -17.55 -6.40 -6.89
CA TYR A 98 -17.41 -4.99 -6.54
C TYR A 98 -18.17 -4.03 -7.47
N SER A 99 -19.02 -4.51 -8.38
CA SER A 99 -19.82 -3.61 -9.24
C SER A 99 -20.69 -2.65 -8.43
N TRP A 100 -21.13 -3.08 -7.25
CA TRP A 100 -21.87 -2.27 -6.27
C TRP A 100 -21.04 -1.16 -5.63
N GLU A 101 -19.72 -1.21 -5.71
CA GLU A 101 -18.84 -0.14 -5.23
C GLU A 101 -18.73 0.96 -6.27
N TYR A 102 -18.30 0.63 -7.49
CA TYR A 102 -17.94 1.63 -8.48
C TYR A 102 -19.07 2.06 -9.41
N ASN A 103 -20.17 1.30 -9.49
CA ASN A 103 -21.38 1.74 -10.20
C ASN A 103 -22.37 2.48 -9.28
N ASP A 104 -22.21 2.37 -7.96
CA ASP A 104 -23.08 3.05 -7.01
C ASP A 104 -22.72 4.54 -6.88
N LYS A 105 -23.61 5.39 -7.37
CA LYS A 105 -23.46 6.86 -7.31
C LYS A 105 -23.72 7.41 -5.92
N ASP A 106 -24.42 6.66 -5.07
CA ASP A 106 -24.74 7.05 -3.70
C ASP A 106 -23.57 6.77 -2.74
N ARG A 107 -22.46 6.22 -3.26
CA ARG A 107 -21.22 5.95 -2.51
C ARG A 107 -21.48 5.07 -1.29
N ASN A 108 -22.44 4.15 -1.39
CA ASN A 108 -22.75 3.23 -0.32
C ASN A 108 -21.77 2.05 -0.37
N HIS A 109 -20.49 2.39 -0.13
CA HIS A 109 -19.30 1.56 -0.29
C HIS A 109 -19.26 0.39 0.68
N ARG A 110 -20.17 -0.55 0.51
CA ARG A 110 -20.50 -1.64 1.42
C ARG A 110 -19.95 -2.98 0.89
N GLY A 111 -18.72 -3.03 0.41
CA GLY A 111 -18.10 -4.28 -0.03
C GLY A 111 -18.69 -4.91 -1.29
N GLY A 112 -18.14 -6.07 -1.66
CA GLY A 112 -18.58 -6.83 -2.83
C GLY A 112 -19.80 -7.70 -2.52
N ARG A 113 -20.59 -8.02 -3.56
CA ARG A 113 -21.77 -8.87 -3.47
C ARG A 113 -21.67 -10.08 -4.38
N ILE A 114 -22.09 -11.24 -3.88
CA ILE A 114 -22.38 -12.44 -4.70
C ILE A 114 -23.81 -12.88 -4.42
N THR A 115 -24.34 -13.75 -5.28
CA THR A 115 -25.65 -14.34 -5.04
C THR A 115 -25.60 -15.32 -3.87
N ALA A 116 -26.72 -15.49 -3.16
CA ALA A 116 -26.85 -16.51 -2.12
C ALA A 116 -26.58 -17.92 -2.68
N GLN A 117 -26.92 -18.18 -3.94
CA GLN A 117 -26.61 -19.46 -4.58
C GLN A 117 -25.10 -19.67 -4.78
N GLU A 118 -24.36 -18.64 -5.23
CA GLU A 118 -22.90 -18.69 -5.32
C GLU A 118 -22.27 -18.95 -3.93
N PHE A 119 -22.85 -18.39 -2.87
CA PHE A 119 -22.42 -18.64 -1.48
C PHE A 119 -22.68 -20.08 -1.02
N LEU A 120 -23.87 -20.62 -1.29
CA LEU A 120 -24.20 -22.02 -0.98
C LEU A 120 -23.36 -23.00 -1.83
N ASP A 121 -22.99 -22.61 -3.04
CA ASP A 121 -22.12 -23.38 -3.92
C ASP A 121 -20.67 -23.42 -3.40
N LEU A 122 -20.20 -22.33 -2.77
CA LEU A 122 -18.96 -22.31 -2.00
C LEU A 122 -19.03 -23.25 -0.79
N GLU A 123 -20.10 -23.14 0.02
CA GLU A 123 -20.32 -24.02 1.19
C GLU A 123 -20.31 -25.50 0.79
N ALA A 124 -20.92 -25.83 -0.34
CA ALA A 124 -20.99 -27.19 -0.89
C ALA A 124 -19.69 -27.66 -1.57
N GLY A 125 -18.64 -26.82 -1.62
CA GLY A 125 -17.35 -27.17 -2.21
C GLY A 125 -17.32 -27.23 -3.75
N LYS A 126 -18.32 -26.66 -4.44
CA LYS A 126 -18.39 -26.72 -5.93
C LYS A 126 -17.24 -25.99 -6.62
N PHE A 127 -16.63 -25.03 -5.93
CA PHE A 127 -15.47 -24.28 -6.43
C PHE A 127 -14.13 -24.86 -6.00
N GLY A 128 -14.12 -25.85 -5.11
CA GLY A 128 -12.92 -26.36 -4.44
C GLY A 128 -13.02 -26.26 -2.92
N GLU A 129 -11.92 -26.60 -2.26
CA GLU A 129 -11.83 -26.60 -0.80
C GLU A 129 -11.87 -25.17 -0.22
N VAL A 130 -12.61 -25.01 0.88
CA VAL A 130 -12.77 -23.75 1.59
C VAL A 130 -12.74 -24.00 3.10
N SER A 131 -12.37 -22.97 3.86
CA SER A 131 -12.51 -22.98 5.32
C SER A 131 -13.83 -22.30 5.72
N ILE A 132 -14.57 -22.90 6.66
CA ILE A 132 -15.83 -22.36 7.15
C ILE A 132 -15.68 -22.02 8.64
N VAL A 133 -16.07 -20.80 9.02
CA VAL A 133 -16.07 -20.31 10.40
C VAL A 133 -17.51 -19.99 10.81
N ASP A 134 -17.93 -20.52 11.97
CA ASP A 134 -19.18 -20.12 12.62
C ASP A 134 -19.04 -18.66 13.10
N LEU A 135 -19.74 -17.75 12.42
CA LEU A 135 -19.57 -16.32 12.66
C LEU A 135 -20.16 -15.91 14.03
N GLU A 136 -21.27 -16.52 14.43
CA GLU A 136 -21.92 -16.18 15.69
C GLU A 136 -21.05 -16.59 16.88
N SER A 137 -20.48 -17.80 16.84
CA SER A 137 -19.51 -18.25 17.84
C SER A 137 -18.21 -17.43 17.81
N TYR A 138 -17.77 -16.99 16.63
CA TYR A 138 -16.59 -16.13 16.53
C TYR A 138 -16.84 -14.78 17.21
N CYS A 139 -17.98 -14.16 16.94
CA CYS A 139 -18.30 -12.82 17.44
C CYS A 139 -18.47 -12.73 18.97
N THR A 140 -18.60 -13.86 19.67
CA THR A 140 -18.61 -13.88 21.15
C THR A 140 -17.22 -13.94 21.77
N ARG A 141 -16.15 -14.13 20.99
CA ARG A 141 -14.79 -14.29 21.53
C ARG A 141 -14.14 -12.98 21.96
N TYR A 142 -14.51 -11.87 21.31
CA TYR A 142 -13.88 -10.56 21.50
C TYR A 142 -14.95 -9.46 21.55
N GLU A 143 -14.64 -8.32 22.18
CA GLU A 143 -15.54 -7.17 22.17
C GLU A 143 -15.71 -6.60 20.75
N TYR A 144 -14.59 -6.54 19.99
CA TYR A 144 -14.56 -6.08 18.60
C TYR A 144 -13.83 -7.08 17.67
N PRO A 145 -14.44 -8.23 17.32
CA PRO A 145 -13.79 -9.34 16.61
C PRO A 145 -13.03 -8.98 15.32
N PHE A 146 -13.48 -7.95 14.59
CA PHE A 146 -12.85 -7.50 13.33
C PHE A 146 -12.11 -6.16 13.45
N LEU A 147 -11.86 -5.68 14.67
CA LEU A 147 -11.05 -4.49 14.95
C LEU A 147 -10.02 -4.73 16.07
N GLN A 148 -10.05 -5.90 16.70
CA GLN A 148 -9.18 -6.27 17.82
C GLN A 148 -7.74 -6.49 17.34
N THR A 149 -6.80 -5.95 18.12
CA THR A 149 -5.40 -6.36 18.01
C THR A 149 -5.21 -7.56 18.94
N LEU A 150 -4.73 -8.67 18.38
CA LEU A 150 -4.58 -9.94 19.06
C LEU A 150 -3.14 -10.15 19.53
N ARG A 151 -3.03 -10.70 20.75
CA ARG A 151 -1.80 -11.28 21.28
C ARG A 151 -1.42 -12.54 20.52
N SER A 152 -0.18 -12.99 20.67
CA SER A 152 0.30 -14.21 20.00
C SER A 152 -0.53 -15.44 20.37
N SER A 153 -0.89 -15.60 21.66
CA SER A 153 -1.72 -16.70 22.14
C SER A 153 -3.14 -16.65 21.56
N GLU A 154 -3.72 -15.46 21.46
CA GLU A 154 -5.05 -15.24 20.89
C GLU A 154 -5.04 -15.49 19.38
N ALA A 155 -4.02 -15.01 18.66
CA ALA A 155 -3.85 -15.23 17.24
C ALA A 155 -3.68 -16.72 16.89
N LEU A 156 -2.99 -17.50 17.73
CA LEU A 156 -2.90 -18.96 17.61
C LEU A 156 -4.25 -19.66 17.80
N ALA A 157 -5.20 -19.04 18.51
CA ALA A 157 -6.51 -19.62 18.79
C ALA A 157 -7.61 -19.08 17.86
N ASP A 158 -7.36 -18.01 17.11
CA ASP A 158 -8.34 -17.32 16.29
C ASP A 158 -8.71 -18.12 15.02
N PRO A 159 -9.98 -18.52 14.85
CA PRO A 159 -10.41 -19.36 13.73
C PRO A 159 -10.42 -18.60 12.39
N VAL A 160 -10.60 -17.28 12.39
CA VAL A 160 -10.59 -16.47 11.17
C VAL A 160 -9.15 -16.32 10.65
N LEU A 161 -8.19 -16.05 11.53
CA LEU A 161 -6.77 -16.02 11.16
C LEU A 161 -6.29 -17.39 10.67
N LYS A 162 -6.69 -18.47 11.34
CA LYS A 162 -6.42 -19.84 10.86
C LYS A 162 -6.95 -20.09 9.45
N ALA A 163 -8.21 -19.71 9.22
CA ALA A 163 -8.83 -19.85 7.91
C ALA A 163 -8.14 -18.96 6.85
N ARG A 164 -7.68 -17.76 7.21
CA ARG A 164 -7.00 -16.83 6.29
C ARG A 164 -5.58 -17.25 5.94
N PHE A 165 -4.79 -17.72 6.90
CA PHE A 165 -3.40 -18.12 6.67
C PHE A 165 -3.25 -19.57 6.19
N GLY A 166 -4.23 -20.41 6.47
CA GLY A 166 -4.23 -21.83 6.12
C GLY A 166 -3.25 -22.64 6.96
N LEU A 167 -2.65 -23.67 6.35
CA LEU A 167 -1.87 -24.69 7.06
C LEU A 167 -0.66 -24.15 7.83
N LEU A 168 -0.09 -23.02 7.39
CA LEU A 168 1.13 -22.44 7.97
C LEU A 168 0.86 -21.45 9.12
N THR A 169 -0.38 -21.39 9.62
CA THR A 169 -0.79 -20.41 10.66
C THR A 169 0.10 -20.47 11.88
N GLU A 170 0.35 -21.66 12.41
CA GLU A 170 1.10 -21.83 13.66
C GLU A 170 2.56 -21.41 13.50
N GLU A 171 3.23 -21.83 12.41
CA GLU A 171 4.60 -21.42 12.12
C GLU A 171 4.69 -19.91 11.92
N TYR A 172 3.73 -19.34 11.20
CA TYR A 172 3.68 -17.90 10.94
C TYR A 172 3.54 -17.09 12.23
N VAL A 173 2.60 -17.46 13.09
CA VAL A 173 2.38 -16.77 14.36
C VAL A 173 3.61 -16.90 15.27
N LYS A 174 4.25 -18.07 15.32
CA LYS A 174 5.52 -18.25 16.07
C LYS A 174 6.62 -17.34 15.53
N ALA A 175 6.84 -17.33 14.21
CA ALA A 175 7.86 -16.49 13.59
C ALA A 175 7.63 -14.99 13.82
N HIS A 176 6.37 -14.52 13.72
CA HIS A 176 6.04 -13.13 14.04
C HIS A 176 6.25 -12.84 15.54
N THR A 177 5.83 -13.76 16.42
CA THR A 177 6.04 -13.60 17.87
C THR A 177 7.52 -13.45 18.21
N GLU A 178 8.39 -14.27 17.62
CA GLU A 178 9.84 -14.17 17.77
C GLU A 178 10.38 -12.83 17.26
N ALA A 179 9.90 -12.36 16.12
CA ALA A 179 10.25 -11.05 15.57
C ALA A 179 9.83 -9.89 16.48
N ALA A 180 8.60 -9.91 16.99
CA ALA A 180 8.08 -8.91 17.91
C ALA A 180 8.86 -8.89 19.23
N ARG A 181 9.15 -10.07 19.80
CA ARG A 181 10.00 -10.24 20.98
C ARG A 181 11.41 -9.70 20.77
N LYS A 182 12.01 -9.99 19.61
CA LYS A 182 13.34 -9.46 19.25
C LYS A 182 13.31 -7.93 19.15
N TRP A 183 12.31 -7.38 18.45
CA TRP A 183 12.12 -5.94 18.34
C TRP A 183 11.98 -5.30 19.72
N HIS A 184 11.19 -5.89 20.62
CA HIS A 184 11.07 -5.44 22.00
C HIS A 184 12.41 -5.41 22.75
N ARG A 185 13.27 -6.42 22.59
CA ARG A 185 14.63 -6.39 23.18
C ARG A 185 15.47 -5.24 22.64
N GLU A 186 15.43 -5.03 21.33
CA GLU A 186 16.19 -3.96 20.66
C GLU A 186 15.69 -2.57 21.07
N GLN A 187 14.40 -2.43 21.37
CA GLN A 187 13.79 -1.18 21.84
C GLN A 187 13.98 -0.92 23.35
N ALA A 188 14.15 -1.95 24.18
CA ALA A 188 14.15 -1.80 25.64
C ALA A 188 15.18 -0.80 26.21
N GLY A 189 16.28 -0.55 25.48
CA GLY A 189 17.34 0.39 25.89
C GLY A 189 17.39 1.70 25.08
N LEU A 190 16.49 1.89 24.11
CA LEU A 190 16.42 3.11 23.32
C LEU A 190 15.45 4.09 24.00
N ASP A 191 15.94 5.24 24.43
CA ASP A 191 15.11 6.39 24.76
C ASP A 191 14.64 7.02 23.44
N PRO A 192 13.37 6.87 23.04
CA PRO A 192 12.88 7.49 21.82
C PRO A 192 12.92 9.00 22.04
N GLU A 193 13.96 9.67 21.51
CA GLU A 193 14.16 11.11 21.62
C GLU A 193 12.82 11.85 21.62
N ASN A 194 12.50 12.53 22.74
CA ASN A 194 11.28 13.32 22.92
C ASN A 194 11.31 14.61 22.07
N LYS A 195 11.55 14.47 20.77
CA LYS A 195 11.70 15.57 19.81
C LYS A 195 10.49 16.49 19.77
N TYR A 196 9.32 15.99 20.21
CA TYR A 196 8.04 16.70 20.18
C TYR A 196 7.50 17.10 21.56
N GLN A 197 8.25 16.88 22.66
CA GLN A 197 7.85 17.21 24.03
C GLN A 197 6.40 16.80 24.35
N LEU A 198 6.03 15.55 24.04
CA LEU A 198 4.66 15.10 24.27
C LEU A 198 4.35 15.16 25.78
N PRO A 199 3.20 15.75 26.20
CA PRO A 199 2.88 15.95 27.63
C PRO A 199 2.87 14.68 28.47
N ASN A 200 2.69 13.52 27.82
CA ASN A 200 2.59 12.22 28.46
C ASN A 200 3.84 11.34 28.25
N HIS A 201 4.96 11.91 27.81
CA HIS A 201 6.16 11.16 27.45
C HIS A 201 6.72 10.36 28.64
N ASP A 202 6.79 10.94 29.84
CA ASP A 202 7.28 10.23 31.03
C ASP A 202 6.33 9.09 31.45
N GLN A 203 5.02 9.30 31.35
CA GLN A 203 4.04 8.23 31.59
C GLN A 203 4.18 7.11 30.57
N PHE A 204 4.45 7.45 29.32
CA PHE A 204 4.70 6.51 28.24
C PHE A 204 6.00 5.71 28.48
N LEU A 205 7.11 6.37 28.84
CA LEU A 205 8.37 5.70 29.18
C LEU A 205 8.22 4.78 30.40
N ASN A 206 7.46 5.21 31.41
CA ASN A 206 7.16 4.38 32.59
C ASN A 206 6.31 3.17 32.22
N ARG A 207 5.27 3.32 31.38
CA ARG A 207 4.45 2.19 30.90
C ARG A 207 5.27 1.21 30.07
N ARG A 208 6.11 1.71 29.15
CA ARG A 208 7.03 0.92 28.34
C ARG A 208 8.01 0.14 29.22
N ARG A 209 8.64 0.81 30.19
CA ARG A 209 9.53 0.15 31.16
C ARG A 209 8.81 -0.92 31.97
N SER A 210 7.64 -0.60 32.53
CA SER A 210 6.82 -1.57 33.27
C SER A 210 6.34 -2.72 32.39
N GLN A 211 6.06 -2.51 31.10
CA GLN A 211 5.75 -3.58 30.16
C GLN A 211 6.96 -4.50 29.95
N HIS A 212 8.14 -3.93 29.71
CA HIS A 212 9.37 -4.71 29.57
C HIS A 212 9.73 -5.48 30.86
N GLU A 213 9.51 -4.89 32.03
CA GLU A 213 9.73 -5.50 33.34
C GLU A 213 8.72 -6.60 33.67
N ARG A 214 7.42 -6.39 33.37
CA ARG A 214 6.36 -7.39 33.60
C ARG A 214 6.48 -8.58 32.66
N ASP A 215 6.63 -8.30 31.37
CA ASP A 215 6.40 -9.31 30.35
C ASP A 215 7.70 -10.09 30.06
N GLY A 216 8.87 -9.46 30.21
CA GLY A 216 10.17 -10.04 29.87
C GLY A 216 10.23 -10.44 28.39
N ALA A 217 11.16 -9.91 27.61
CA ALA A 217 11.10 -10.10 26.15
C ALA A 217 11.25 -11.56 25.65
N GLU A 218 11.58 -12.52 26.51
CA GLU A 218 11.64 -13.95 26.18
C GLU A 218 10.31 -14.68 26.43
N ASN A 219 9.50 -14.22 27.39
CA ASN A 219 8.25 -14.86 27.81
C ASN A 219 6.99 -14.02 27.52
N SER A 220 7.14 -12.82 26.94
CA SER A 220 6.01 -11.94 26.64
C SER A 220 5.07 -12.56 25.62
N ASP A 221 3.76 -12.27 25.77
CA ASP A 221 2.71 -12.58 24.79
C ASP A 221 2.36 -11.30 24.02
N PRO A 222 3.18 -10.91 23.02
CA PRO A 222 3.05 -9.63 22.35
C PRO A 222 1.82 -9.57 21.48
N TYR A 223 1.30 -8.36 21.27
CA TYR A 223 0.38 -8.09 20.17
C TYR A 223 1.12 -8.26 18.85
N ILE A 224 0.59 -9.07 17.93
CA ILE A 224 1.26 -9.33 16.65
C ILE A 224 0.36 -9.07 15.45
N LEU A 225 -0.95 -9.27 15.60
CA LEU A 225 -1.87 -9.25 14.46
C LEU A 225 -3.11 -8.47 14.79
N LYS A 226 -3.52 -7.60 13.88
CA LYS A 226 -4.85 -7.01 13.90
C LYS A 226 -5.71 -7.77 12.91
N VAL A 227 -6.79 -8.38 13.40
CA VAL A 227 -7.88 -8.83 12.51
C VAL A 227 -8.60 -7.57 12.12
N ASP A 228 -8.29 -7.07 10.93
CA ASP A 228 -8.84 -5.80 10.47
C ASP A 228 -10.01 -6.05 9.52
N GLY A 229 -10.97 -5.15 9.57
CA GLY A 229 -11.96 -4.95 8.54
C GLY A 229 -12.01 -3.45 8.39
N ALA A 230 -11.74 -2.94 7.20
CA ALA A 230 -12.01 -1.54 6.97
C ALA A 230 -13.47 -1.24 7.37
N GLY A 231 -13.74 -0.06 7.93
CA GLY A 231 -14.99 0.21 8.65
C GLY A 231 -16.26 -0.08 7.84
N ASN A 232 -16.16 -0.14 6.51
CA ASN A 232 -17.23 -0.48 5.58
C ASN A 232 -17.26 -1.95 5.10
N CYS A 233 -16.24 -2.74 5.43
CA CYS A 233 -16.10 -4.18 5.15
C CYS A 233 -16.34 -5.05 6.39
N CYS A 234 -16.56 -4.45 7.56
CA CYS A 234 -16.80 -5.19 8.79
C CYS A 234 -18.19 -5.87 8.78
N TYR A 235 -18.28 -7.08 9.33
CA TYR A 235 -19.53 -7.86 9.43
C TYR A 235 -20.22 -7.73 10.79
N PHE A 236 -19.53 -7.22 11.80
CA PHE A 236 -20.05 -7.12 13.16
C PHE A 236 -19.37 -5.97 13.92
N PHE A 237 -20.15 -5.02 14.41
CA PHE A 237 -19.65 -3.81 15.08
C PHE A 237 -19.78 -3.88 16.62
N GLY A 238 -19.66 -5.08 17.19
CA GLY A 238 -19.85 -5.29 18.62
C GLY A 238 -21.32 -5.49 19.00
N SER A 239 -21.55 -5.93 20.24
CA SER A 239 -22.89 -6.28 20.75
C SER A 239 -23.91 -5.14 20.68
N ARG A 240 -23.44 -3.88 20.71
CA ARG A 240 -24.29 -2.68 20.63
C ARG A 240 -24.84 -2.39 19.23
N HIS A 241 -24.15 -2.85 18.19
CA HIS A 241 -24.46 -2.54 16.80
C HIS A 241 -24.89 -3.77 16.01
N GLY A 242 -24.51 -4.97 16.46
CA GLY A 242 -24.97 -6.23 15.88
C GLY A 242 -24.29 -6.60 14.57
N PHE A 243 -24.88 -7.60 13.92
CA PHE A 243 -24.43 -8.08 12.62
C PHE A 243 -24.82 -7.12 11.51
N ARG A 244 -23.95 -7.05 10.53
CA ARG A 244 -24.24 -6.42 9.27
C ARG A 244 -25.37 -7.14 8.55
N GLU A 245 -26.33 -6.36 8.06
CA GLU A 245 -27.42 -6.84 7.22
C GLU A 245 -26.91 -7.32 5.86
N ILE A 246 -27.52 -8.40 5.38
CA ILE A 246 -27.28 -8.97 4.04
C ILE A 246 -28.55 -8.74 3.24
N GLU A 247 -28.40 -8.19 2.03
CA GLU A 247 -29.52 -7.96 1.12
C GLU A 247 -30.19 -9.29 0.71
N GLU A 248 -31.50 -9.27 0.47
CA GLU A 248 -32.26 -10.46 0.09
C GLU A 248 -31.67 -11.12 -1.17
N GLY A 249 -31.45 -12.44 -1.10
CA GLY A 249 -30.89 -13.21 -2.21
C GLY A 249 -29.38 -13.02 -2.43
N MET A 250 -28.69 -12.30 -1.55
CA MET A 250 -27.26 -11.97 -1.69
C MET A 250 -26.41 -12.55 -0.55
N ALA A 251 -25.10 -12.44 -0.73
CA ALA A 251 -24.08 -12.61 0.30
C ALA A 251 -22.96 -11.58 0.05
N ILE A 252 -22.17 -11.30 1.10
CA ILE A 252 -21.10 -10.31 1.07
C ILE A 252 -19.79 -11.00 0.74
N SER A 253 -18.90 -10.32 0.01
CA SER A 253 -17.64 -10.87 -0.50
C SER A 253 -16.54 -9.83 -0.55
N HIS A 254 -15.33 -10.23 -0.15
CA HIS A 254 -14.15 -9.38 -0.14
C HIS A 254 -12.90 -10.19 -0.52
N LEU A 255 -11.95 -9.58 -1.24
CA LEU A 255 -10.59 -10.07 -1.22
C LEU A 255 -9.97 -9.83 0.17
N VAL A 256 -8.95 -10.60 0.53
CA VAL A 256 -8.21 -10.44 1.79
C VAL A 256 -6.84 -9.84 1.49
N SER A 257 -6.46 -8.83 2.26
CA SER A 257 -5.15 -8.19 2.23
C SER A 257 -4.40 -8.38 3.54
N THR A 258 -3.10 -8.17 3.48
CA THR A 258 -2.24 -8.05 4.65
C THR A 258 -1.36 -6.81 4.52
N GLY A 259 -1.18 -6.09 5.62
CA GLY A 259 -0.30 -4.93 5.68
C GLY A 259 1.17 -5.29 5.87
N ARG A 260 1.99 -4.26 6.08
CA ARG A 260 3.40 -4.37 6.44
C ARG A 260 3.56 -4.42 7.97
N LEU A 261 4.72 -4.85 8.44
CA LEU A 261 5.10 -4.63 9.84
C LEU A 261 5.08 -3.14 10.15
N CYS A 262 4.38 -2.79 11.22
CA CYS A 262 4.24 -1.45 11.73
C CYS A 262 4.50 -1.47 13.23
N HIS A 263 5.11 -0.39 13.72
CA HIS A 263 5.12 -0.11 15.15
C HIS A 263 3.74 0.45 15.53
N LEU A 264 3.03 -0.27 16.40
CA LEU A 264 1.71 0.10 16.88
C LEU A 264 1.75 0.35 18.39
N HIS A 265 1.07 1.41 18.81
CA HIS A 265 0.75 1.67 20.21
C HIS A 265 -0.72 1.31 20.45
N HIS A 266 -0.99 0.30 21.28
CA HIS A 266 -2.35 -0.14 21.60
C HIS A 266 -2.50 -0.43 23.08
N GLU A 267 -3.52 0.16 23.71
CA GLU A 267 -3.80 0.02 25.16
C GLU A 267 -2.59 0.32 26.05
N GLY A 268 -1.72 1.23 25.61
CA GLY A 268 -0.48 1.58 26.32
C GLY A 268 0.66 0.58 26.17
N ASN A 269 0.50 -0.44 25.32
CA ASN A 269 1.54 -1.37 24.92
C ASN A 269 2.12 -0.97 23.56
N GLU A 270 3.42 -1.15 23.39
CA GLU A 270 4.05 -1.14 22.07
C GLU A 270 4.07 -2.56 21.52
N SER A 271 4.01 -2.71 20.19
CA SER A 271 4.48 -3.93 19.55
C SER A 271 4.70 -3.78 18.05
N LEU A 272 5.36 -4.77 17.47
CA LEU A 272 5.54 -4.87 16.03
C LEU A 272 4.40 -5.71 15.45
N THR A 273 3.41 -5.05 14.86
CA THR A 273 2.16 -5.68 14.40
C THR A 273 2.00 -5.55 12.89
N LEU A 274 1.03 -6.29 12.35
CA LEU A 274 0.47 -6.01 11.03
C LEU A 274 -1.02 -6.36 10.99
N ASP A 275 -1.73 -5.75 10.05
CA ASP A 275 -3.13 -6.02 9.80
C ASP A 275 -3.32 -7.15 8.77
N VAL A 276 -4.39 -7.92 8.97
CA VAL A 276 -4.93 -8.87 8.00
C VAL A 276 -6.42 -8.65 7.94
N GLY A 277 -6.93 -8.35 6.76
CA GLY A 277 -8.32 -7.88 6.67
C GLY A 277 -8.94 -7.86 5.29
N CYS A 278 -10.24 -7.60 5.29
CA CYS A 278 -11.00 -7.41 4.06
C CYS A 278 -10.49 -6.20 3.27
N HIS A 279 -10.33 -6.40 1.97
CA HIS A 279 -9.91 -5.39 1.01
C HIS A 279 -11.13 -4.67 0.43
N GLU A 280 -11.02 -3.35 0.32
CA GLU A 280 -11.98 -2.50 -0.37
C GLU A 280 -11.61 -2.30 -1.83
N TRP A 281 -12.59 -1.99 -2.66
CA TRP A 281 -12.36 -1.66 -4.08
C TRP A 281 -11.43 -0.44 -4.28
N TRP A 282 -11.52 0.55 -3.39
CA TRP A 282 -10.81 1.84 -3.50
C TRP A 282 -9.40 1.83 -2.92
N ASN A 283 -9.02 0.73 -2.24
CA ASN A 283 -7.71 0.63 -1.62
C ASN A 283 -6.60 0.48 -2.66
N GLY A 284 -5.38 0.87 -2.27
CA GLY A 284 -4.20 0.57 -3.08
C GLY A 284 -4.05 -0.95 -3.26
N VAL A 285 -3.94 -1.39 -4.50
CA VAL A 285 -3.85 -2.82 -4.83
C VAL A 285 -2.40 -3.20 -5.11
N ARG A 286 -1.92 -4.26 -4.45
CA ARG A 286 -0.63 -4.88 -4.79
C ARG A 286 -0.77 -6.38 -4.91
N LEU A 287 -0.87 -6.87 -6.14
CA LEU A 287 -1.01 -8.29 -6.45
C LEU A 287 0.35 -8.91 -6.77
N VAL A 288 0.57 -10.15 -6.38
CA VAL A 288 1.79 -10.91 -6.74
C VAL A 288 1.45 -11.90 -7.84
N GLY A 289 2.11 -11.79 -8.99
CA GLY A 289 2.09 -12.80 -10.03
C GLY A 289 3.15 -13.86 -9.77
N ILE A 290 2.78 -15.13 -9.89
CA ILE A 290 3.68 -16.29 -9.74
C ILE A 290 3.68 -17.07 -11.06
N GLN A 291 4.86 -17.25 -11.63
CA GLN A 291 5.04 -18.01 -12.87
C GLN A 291 4.75 -19.50 -12.67
N ALA A 292 4.40 -20.21 -13.75
CA ALA A 292 4.16 -21.66 -13.67
C ALA A 292 5.40 -22.43 -13.17
N GLY A 293 5.19 -23.34 -12.22
CA GLY A 293 6.26 -24.05 -11.51
C GLY A 293 7.09 -23.16 -10.58
N GLY A 294 6.80 -21.86 -10.53
CA GLY A 294 7.45 -20.90 -9.65
C GLY A 294 7.07 -21.11 -8.19
N ASN A 295 8.05 -20.90 -7.31
CA ASN A 295 7.84 -20.97 -5.87
C ASN A 295 8.17 -19.62 -5.24
N ILE A 296 7.19 -18.95 -4.63
CA ILE A 296 7.39 -17.66 -3.96
C ILE A 296 8.44 -17.73 -2.84
N ARG A 297 8.65 -18.91 -2.25
CA ARG A 297 9.68 -19.19 -1.23
C ARG A 297 11.10 -19.01 -1.76
N SER A 298 11.30 -19.15 -3.07
CA SER A 298 12.61 -18.92 -3.72
C SER A 298 12.97 -17.44 -3.85
N GLY A 299 12.01 -16.54 -3.60
CA GLY A 299 12.20 -15.10 -3.66
C GLY A 299 10.96 -14.39 -4.20
N LEU A 300 10.73 -13.18 -3.69
CA LEU A 300 9.70 -12.27 -4.15
C LEU A 300 10.34 -10.95 -4.58
N HIS A 301 10.14 -10.55 -5.83
CA HIS A 301 10.58 -9.26 -6.33
C HIS A 301 9.52 -8.17 -6.06
N GLN A 302 9.96 -6.95 -5.69
CA GLN A 302 9.05 -5.82 -5.38
C GLN A 302 8.23 -5.35 -6.58
N GLY A 303 8.73 -5.65 -7.78
CA GLY A 303 8.15 -5.23 -9.04
C GLY A 303 8.61 -3.86 -9.50
N PRO A 304 8.12 -3.43 -10.67
CA PRO A 304 8.43 -2.12 -11.20
C PRO A 304 7.75 -1.01 -10.38
N ASP A 305 8.47 0.08 -10.18
CA ASP A 305 7.96 1.35 -9.69
C ASP A 305 8.29 2.41 -10.74
N ALA A 306 7.28 2.88 -11.47
CA ALA A 306 7.46 3.80 -12.59
C ALA A 306 8.22 5.07 -12.19
N HIS A 307 8.01 5.61 -10.98
CA HIS A 307 8.70 6.80 -10.52
C HIS A 307 10.19 6.52 -10.25
N LYS A 308 10.50 5.38 -9.62
CA LYS A 308 11.90 4.97 -9.38
C LYS A 308 12.62 4.65 -10.68
N LEU A 309 11.99 3.88 -11.56
CA LEU A 309 12.54 3.52 -12.87
C LEU A 309 12.79 4.77 -13.71
N LEU A 310 11.86 5.72 -13.71
CA LEU A 310 12.01 6.99 -14.41
C LEU A 310 13.24 7.76 -13.90
N ARG A 311 13.39 7.89 -12.57
CA ARG A 311 14.54 8.61 -11.99
C ARG A 311 15.88 7.92 -12.25
N LYS A 312 15.90 6.58 -12.27
CA LYS A 312 17.12 5.79 -12.46
C LYS A 312 17.56 5.70 -13.93
N HIS A 313 16.61 5.49 -14.84
CA HIS A 313 16.86 5.25 -16.27
C HIS A 313 16.44 6.41 -17.17
N TRP A 314 16.39 7.62 -16.62
CA TRP A 314 15.83 8.80 -17.26
C TRP A 314 16.37 9.08 -18.68
N ARG A 315 17.64 8.75 -18.96
CA ARG A 315 18.26 8.94 -20.29
C ARG A 315 17.59 8.14 -21.39
N GLU A 316 17.12 6.94 -21.06
CA GLU A 316 16.43 6.04 -22.00
C GLU A 316 14.95 6.40 -22.18
N LEU A 317 14.43 7.21 -21.25
CA LEU A 317 13.03 7.57 -21.16
C LEU A 317 12.77 8.99 -21.69
N LEU A 318 13.76 9.60 -22.33
CA LEU A 318 13.62 10.82 -23.11
C LEU A 318 13.07 10.51 -24.50
N ILE A 319 11.86 10.98 -24.77
CA ILE A 319 11.17 10.83 -26.05
C ILE A 319 11.18 12.15 -26.84
N PRO A 320 11.11 12.12 -28.18
CA PRO A 320 11.02 13.33 -28.99
C PRO A 320 9.84 14.23 -28.56
N ALA A 321 10.10 15.52 -28.41
CA ALA A 321 9.05 16.49 -28.12
C ALA A 321 8.19 16.73 -29.37
N LYS A 322 6.86 16.64 -29.24
CA LYS A 322 5.92 16.82 -30.37
C LYS A 322 5.98 18.22 -30.99
N LYS A 323 6.38 19.23 -30.21
CA LYS A 323 6.59 20.62 -30.63
C LYS A 323 7.74 21.20 -29.80
N ARG A 324 8.57 22.05 -30.40
CA ARG A 324 9.48 22.92 -29.63
C ARG A 324 8.62 23.84 -28.78
N GLN A 325 8.86 23.83 -27.47
CA GLN A 325 8.18 24.69 -26.50
C GLN A 325 9.16 25.74 -26.02
N ASP A 326 8.69 26.97 -25.84
CA ASP A 326 9.46 27.95 -25.09
C ASP A 326 9.47 27.58 -23.61
N VAL A 327 10.65 27.66 -22.99
CA VAL A 327 10.82 27.44 -21.55
C VAL A 327 10.32 28.69 -20.82
N GLY A 328 9.00 28.73 -20.59
CA GLY A 328 8.34 29.75 -19.77
C GLY A 328 8.71 29.65 -18.29
N PHE A 329 8.03 30.42 -17.44
CA PHE A 329 8.27 30.38 -15.99
C PHE A 329 7.84 29.03 -15.39
N CYS A 330 8.79 28.25 -14.86
CA CYS A 330 8.53 26.88 -14.43
C CYS A 330 9.19 26.49 -13.09
N ALA A 331 8.65 25.47 -12.43
CA ALA A 331 9.31 24.82 -11.29
C ALA A 331 10.45 23.91 -11.77
N LEU A 332 11.49 23.79 -10.95
CA LEU A 332 12.61 22.86 -11.17
C LEU A 332 12.49 21.61 -10.29
N VAL A 333 13.05 20.50 -10.76
CA VAL A 333 13.23 19.28 -9.97
C VAL A 333 14.58 18.64 -10.30
N GLN A 334 15.21 18.02 -9.29
CA GLN A 334 16.43 17.25 -9.49
C GLN A 334 16.14 15.76 -9.66
N VAL A 335 16.84 15.14 -10.60
CA VAL A 335 16.94 13.68 -10.77
C VAL A 335 18.42 13.31 -10.71
N GLY A 336 18.83 12.75 -9.57
CA GLY A 336 20.26 12.62 -9.25
C GLY A 336 20.90 14.01 -9.18
N LYS A 337 21.93 14.26 -10.00
CA LYS A 337 22.59 15.56 -10.12
C LYS A 337 22.06 16.43 -11.27
N GLN A 338 21.15 15.89 -12.09
CA GLN A 338 20.65 16.57 -13.28
C GLN A 338 19.40 17.37 -12.93
N TRP A 339 19.35 18.62 -13.39
CA TRP A 339 18.18 19.48 -13.29
C TRP A 339 17.20 19.21 -14.43
N PHE A 340 15.92 19.26 -14.10
CA PHE A 340 14.80 19.21 -15.03
C PHE A 340 13.83 20.35 -14.75
N THR A 341 13.14 20.83 -15.78
CA THR A 341 11.87 21.52 -15.60
C THR A 341 10.83 20.51 -15.10
N GLN A 342 9.81 20.98 -14.40
CA GLN A 342 8.66 20.13 -14.06
C GLN A 342 7.56 20.24 -15.10
N TYR A 343 6.79 19.16 -15.25
CA TYR A 343 5.52 19.22 -15.96
C TYR A 343 4.61 20.30 -15.37
N PRO A 344 4.00 21.18 -16.19
CA PRO A 344 3.15 22.25 -15.71
C PRO A 344 1.98 21.71 -14.87
N LYS A 345 1.77 22.32 -13.70
CA LYS A 345 0.58 22.06 -12.87
C LYS A 345 -0.64 22.83 -13.37
N ILE A 346 -1.83 22.34 -13.05
CA ILE A 346 -3.11 22.98 -13.42
C ILE A 346 -3.81 23.50 -12.15
N GLY A 347 -4.03 24.81 -12.08
CA GLY A 347 -4.68 25.45 -10.93
C GLY A 347 -3.81 25.47 -9.68
N GLU A 348 -4.44 25.70 -8.52
CA GLU A 348 -3.79 25.84 -7.22
C GLU A 348 -3.54 24.47 -6.59
N ARG A 349 -2.30 23.98 -6.71
CA ARG A 349 -1.85 22.71 -6.13
C ARG A 349 -0.35 22.72 -5.86
N MET A 350 0.15 21.72 -5.16
CA MET A 350 1.59 21.48 -5.05
C MET A 350 2.22 21.32 -6.44
N ASP A 351 3.49 21.64 -6.56
CA ASP A 351 4.26 21.34 -7.77
C ASP A 351 4.26 19.82 -8.05
N THR A 352 4.39 19.43 -9.31
CA THR A 352 4.12 18.05 -9.75
C THR A 352 5.22 17.09 -9.34
N TRP A 353 6.44 17.58 -9.16
CA TRP A 353 7.67 16.80 -8.97
C TRP A 353 7.97 15.80 -10.10
N GLU A 354 7.27 15.91 -11.23
CA GLU A 354 7.48 15.11 -12.42
C GLU A 354 8.42 15.86 -13.38
N PRO A 355 9.62 15.32 -13.70
CA PRO A 355 10.56 15.97 -14.60
C PRO A 355 10.04 15.96 -16.05
N GLU A 356 10.25 17.05 -16.79
CA GLU A 356 9.86 17.17 -18.21
C GLU A 356 11.08 17.39 -19.12
N LEU A 357 11.73 18.56 -19.10
CA LEU A 357 12.84 18.90 -19.99
C LEU A 357 14.17 18.90 -19.25
N VAL A 358 15.22 18.41 -19.90
CA VAL A 358 16.59 18.45 -19.35
C VAL A 358 17.07 19.90 -19.33
N VAL A 359 17.41 20.41 -18.15
CA VAL A 359 18.01 21.75 -18.02
C VAL A 359 19.49 21.67 -18.38
N THR A 360 19.90 22.42 -19.41
CA THR A 360 21.28 22.44 -19.93
C THR A 360 22.12 23.49 -19.23
N SER A 361 21.51 24.54 -18.70
CA SER A 361 22.15 25.61 -17.94
C SER A 361 21.21 26.12 -16.86
N ALA A 362 21.72 26.35 -15.64
CA ALA A 362 20.95 26.92 -14.54
C ALA A 362 21.83 27.89 -13.74
N LYS A 363 21.46 29.16 -13.72
CA LYS A 363 22.14 30.20 -12.94
C LYS A 363 21.19 30.76 -11.90
N LYS A 364 21.61 30.80 -10.64
CA LYS A 364 20.84 31.45 -9.56
C LYS A 364 20.66 32.92 -9.88
N VAL A 365 19.46 33.44 -9.62
CA VAL A 365 19.11 34.84 -9.81
C VAL A 365 18.59 35.38 -8.49
N GLY A 366 19.27 36.39 -7.95
CA GLY A 366 18.96 36.95 -6.64
C GLY A 366 19.25 35.99 -5.48
N LYS A 367 18.98 36.47 -4.27
CA LYS A 367 19.00 35.66 -3.04
C LYS A 367 17.66 34.92 -2.89
N PRO A 368 17.62 33.79 -2.16
CA PRO A 368 16.35 33.18 -1.76
C PRO A 368 15.45 34.19 -1.08
N VAL A 369 14.14 34.10 -1.35
CA VAL A 369 13.12 34.94 -0.70
C VAL A 369 12.10 34.05 -0.02
N LEU A 370 11.48 34.54 1.05
CA LEU A 370 10.40 33.84 1.71
C LEU A 370 9.13 33.95 0.86
N PHE A 371 8.61 32.81 0.41
CA PHE A 371 7.30 32.73 -0.23
C PHE A 371 6.27 32.28 0.80
N GLN A 372 5.13 32.97 0.83
CA GLN A 372 3.97 32.62 1.65
C GLN A 372 2.78 32.35 0.75
N THR A 373 2.09 31.23 0.97
CA THR A 373 0.86 30.89 0.23
C THR A 373 -0.26 31.86 0.55
N THR A 374 -1.08 32.22 -0.45
CA THR A 374 -2.30 33.03 -0.22
C THR A 374 -3.58 32.22 -0.04
N SER A 375 -3.58 30.95 -0.49
CA SER A 375 -4.75 30.07 -0.42
C SER A 375 -5.01 29.53 1.00
N SER A 376 -6.11 29.97 1.61
CA SER A 376 -6.57 29.61 2.98
C SER A 376 -7.26 28.24 3.09
N GLY A 377 -7.00 27.32 2.17
CA GLY A 377 -7.71 26.04 2.09
C GLY A 377 -7.02 24.91 2.85
N SER A 378 -7.51 24.58 4.05
CA SER A 378 -7.06 23.50 4.95
C SER A 378 -5.54 23.51 5.17
N GLY A 379 -5.07 24.03 6.31
CA GLY A 379 -3.65 24.24 6.67
C GLY A 379 -2.75 22.99 6.78
N VAL A 380 -3.02 21.95 5.98
CA VAL A 380 -2.30 20.67 5.91
C VAL A 380 -1.44 20.57 4.65
N PHE A 381 -1.75 21.31 3.57
CA PHE A 381 -1.05 21.15 2.28
C PHE A 381 -0.49 22.47 1.73
N PHE A 382 0.74 22.42 1.20
CA PHE A 382 1.44 23.54 0.55
C PHE A 382 0.91 23.82 -0.87
N LYS A 383 -0.30 24.38 -0.98
CA LYS A 383 -0.96 24.70 -2.25
C LYS A 383 -0.74 26.17 -2.63
N PHE A 384 -0.55 26.44 -3.93
CA PHE A 384 -0.38 27.79 -4.49
C PHE A 384 -0.52 27.76 -6.02
N GLY A 385 -0.87 28.90 -6.61
CA GLY A 385 -0.79 29.15 -8.04
C GLY A 385 0.62 29.57 -8.48
N VAL A 386 1.06 29.13 -9.66
CA VAL A 386 2.39 29.50 -10.22
C VAL A 386 2.59 31.02 -10.29
N LYS A 387 1.53 31.77 -10.56
CA LYS A 387 1.58 33.23 -10.67
C LYS A 387 1.96 33.92 -9.37
N GLU A 388 1.63 33.34 -8.21
CA GLU A 388 2.00 33.89 -6.90
C GLU A 388 3.52 33.85 -6.71
N VAL A 389 4.15 32.73 -7.06
CA VAL A 389 5.62 32.59 -7.03
C VAL A 389 6.28 33.48 -8.09
N GLN A 390 5.67 33.57 -9.28
CA GLN A 390 6.17 34.42 -10.36
C GLN A 390 6.15 35.91 -10.00
N ALA A 391 5.18 36.36 -9.20
CA ALA A 391 5.10 37.75 -8.74
C ALA A 391 6.31 38.18 -7.88
N LEU A 392 6.98 37.21 -7.25
CA LEU A 392 8.21 37.43 -6.47
C LEU A 392 9.50 37.29 -7.32
N ALA A 393 9.39 36.81 -8.56
CA ALA A 393 10.54 36.48 -9.37
C ALA A 393 11.24 37.75 -9.91
N PRO A 394 12.58 37.84 -9.83
CA PRO A 394 13.32 38.87 -10.55
C PRO A 394 13.05 38.82 -12.05
N SER A 395 13.09 39.98 -12.73
CA SER A 395 12.67 40.11 -14.15
C SER A 395 13.42 39.21 -15.13
N ASN A 396 14.64 38.81 -14.81
CA ASN A 396 15.46 37.91 -15.63
C ASN A 396 15.37 36.43 -15.23
N ALA A 397 14.57 36.07 -14.22
CA ALA A 397 14.34 34.68 -13.84
C ALA A 397 13.21 34.04 -14.69
N ASN A 398 13.39 32.78 -15.08
CA ASN A 398 12.37 31.96 -15.74
C ASN A 398 12.14 30.62 -15.04
N ALA A 399 12.73 30.38 -13.87
CA ALA A 399 12.43 29.19 -13.10
C ALA A 399 12.63 29.40 -11.59
N TYR A 400 12.09 28.48 -10.80
CA TYR A 400 12.23 28.50 -9.35
C TYR A 400 12.38 27.10 -8.74
N PHE A 401 12.92 27.04 -7.52
CA PHE A 401 13.04 25.83 -6.70
C PHE A 401 12.83 26.20 -5.23
N PHE A 402 12.05 25.40 -4.49
CA PHE A 402 11.86 25.59 -3.05
C PHE A 402 13.03 25.02 -2.26
N CYS A 403 13.58 25.84 -1.37
CA CYS A 403 14.68 25.51 -0.49
C CYS A 403 14.13 25.00 0.85
N GLY A 404 14.10 23.68 1.00
CA GLY A 404 13.69 23.02 2.25
C GLY A 404 12.21 22.68 2.31
N GLU A 405 11.75 22.29 3.50
CA GLU A 405 10.38 21.87 3.74
C GLU A 405 9.48 23.08 4.06
N PRO A 406 8.26 23.14 3.49
CA PRO A 406 7.28 24.15 3.85
C PRO A 406 6.92 24.07 5.34
N ARG A 407 6.75 25.24 5.99
CA ARG A 407 6.37 25.35 7.40
C ARG A 407 5.03 26.07 7.55
N PRO A 408 4.16 25.65 8.48
CA PRO A 408 2.91 26.36 8.74
C PRO A 408 3.18 27.70 9.42
N GLU A 409 2.50 28.76 8.98
CA GLU A 409 2.60 30.11 9.55
C GLU A 409 1.26 30.85 9.37
N GLY A 410 0.59 31.18 10.48
CA GLY A 410 -0.64 31.98 10.46
C GLY A 410 -1.79 31.40 9.63
N GLY A 411 -1.92 30.07 9.58
CA GLY A 411 -2.93 29.38 8.74
C GLY A 411 -2.53 29.22 7.26
N ASN A 412 -1.38 29.78 6.87
CA ASN A 412 -0.74 29.60 5.57
C ASN A 412 0.49 28.70 5.71
N HIS A 413 1.21 28.52 4.61
CA HIS A 413 2.52 27.89 4.60
C HIS A 413 3.56 28.86 4.04
N VAL A 414 4.77 28.77 4.59
CA VAL A 414 5.93 29.50 4.11
C VAL A 414 7.03 28.54 3.67
N CYS A 415 7.76 28.92 2.63
CA CYS A 415 8.94 28.20 2.17
C CYS A 415 9.89 29.18 1.47
N GLU A 416 11.20 28.98 1.63
CA GLU A 416 12.17 29.79 0.87
C GLU A 416 12.16 29.36 -0.59
N VAL A 417 12.17 30.31 -1.51
CA VAL A 417 12.24 30.06 -2.95
C VAL A 417 13.50 30.68 -3.53
N GLN A 418 14.28 29.89 -4.26
CA GLN A 418 15.41 30.35 -5.06
C GLN A 418 14.98 30.42 -6.54
N PHE A 419 15.20 31.59 -7.15
CA PHE A 419 14.96 31.80 -8.57
C PHE A 419 16.19 31.50 -9.42
N TYR A 420 15.95 31.12 -10.67
CA TYR A 420 16.96 30.75 -11.64
C TYR A 420 16.66 31.35 -13.02
N ARG A 421 17.74 31.62 -13.78
CA ARG A 421 17.72 31.72 -15.23
C ARG A 421 18.20 30.39 -15.78
N ILE A 422 17.36 29.73 -16.56
CA ILE A 422 17.63 28.41 -17.14
C ILE A 422 17.56 28.41 -18.66
N GLU A 423 18.26 27.45 -19.24
CA GLU A 423 18.07 26.95 -20.60
C GLU A 423 17.76 25.45 -20.52
N ALA A 424 16.91 24.94 -21.40
CA ALA A 424 16.56 23.52 -21.44
C ALA A 424 16.58 22.99 -22.87
N ASP A 425 16.88 21.69 -23.02
CA ASP A 425 16.75 20.99 -24.28
C ASP A 425 15.26 20.73 -24.57
N THR A 426 14.73 21.42 -25.58
CA THR A 426 13.32 21.35 -26.00
C THR A 426 13.10 20.33 -27.11
N SER A 427 14.14 19.59 -27.54
CA SER A 427 14.03 18.55 -28.57
C SER A 427 13.47 17.23 -28.03
N LYS A 428 13.67 16.97 -26.74
CA LYS A 428 13.21 15.77 -26.04
C LYS A 428 12.55 16.13 -24.73
N ARG A 429 11.67 15.25 -24.26
CA ARG A 429 11.02 15.34 -22.95
C ARG A 429 10.96 13.97 -22.29
N MET A 430 10.93 13.96 -20.97
CA MET A 430 10.75 12.73 -20.19
C MET A 430 9.36 12.15 -20.44
N VAL A 431 9.24 10.83 -20.55
CA VAL A 431 7.92 10.17 -20.42
C VAL A 431 7.32 10.50 -19.05
N ARG A 432 6.00 10.68 -18.98
CA ARG A 432 5.34 10.84 -17.67
C ARG A 432 5.27 9.50 -16.94
N ALA A 433 5.31 9.53 -15.61
CA ALA A 433 5.28 8.32 -14.79
C ALA A 433 4.00 7.51 -14.99
N ASP A 434 2.85 8.19 -15.17
CA ASP A 434 1.56 7.55 -15.48
C ASP A 434 1.59 6.77 -16.81
N LYS A 435 2.24 7.32 -17.83
CA LYS A 435 2.42 6.67 -19.13
C LYS A 435 3.37 5.48 -19.04
N LEU A 436 4.46 5.61 -18.30
CA LEU A 436 5.37 4.50 -18.06
C LEU A 436 4.70 3.38 -17.26
N ALA A 437 3.88 3.71 -16.25
CA ALA A 437 3.14 2.73 -15.47
C ALA A 437 2.22 1.85 -16.33
N HIS A 438 1.74 2.35 -17.48
CA HIS A 438 0.94 1.59 -18.43
C HIS A 438 1.76 0.80 -19.45
N ASP A 439 3.06 1.09 -19.58
CA ASP A 439 3.97 0.43 -20.51
C ASP A 439 4.72 -0.70 -19.80
N TYR A 440 4.02 -1.82 -19.63
CA TYR A 440 4.56 -3.02 -18.97
C TYR A 440 5.89 -3.48 -19.58
N ASP A 441 6.01 -3.50 -20.91
CA ASP A 441 7.18 -4.07 -21.58
C ASP A 441 8.42 -3.19 -21.35
N THR A 442 8.26 -1.86 -21.42
CA THR A 442 9.33 -0.93 -21.06
C THR A 442 9.69 -1.05 -19.58
N MET A 443 8.71 -1.10 -18.67
CA MET A 443 8.98 -1.28 -17.24
C MET A 443 9.79 -2.54 -16.96
N MET A 444 9.37 -3.68 -17.49
CA MET A 444 10.07 -4.96 -17.26
C MET A 444 11.46 -4.99 -17.88
N LYS A 445 11.65 -4.38 -19.05
CA LYS A 445 12.98 -4.21 -19.66
C LYS A 445 13.92 -3.39 -18.76
N LEU A 446 13.41 -2.33 -18.12
CA LEU A 446 14.21 -1.53 -17.20
C LEU A 446 14.53 -2.28 -15.91
N VAL A 447 13.57 -3.02 -15.34
CA VAL A 447 13.82 -3.87 -14.15
C VAL A 447 14.87 -4.95 -14.46
N ALA A 448 14.84 -5.56 -15.66
CA ALA A 448 15.84 -6.57 -16.07
C ALA A 448 17.28 -6.03 -15.99
N LYS A 449 17.47 -4.75 -16.33
CA LYS A 449 18.77 -4.08 -16.27
C LYS A 449 19.27 -3.83 -14.85
N GLU A 450 18.40 -3.91 -13.85
CA GLU A 450 18.78 -3.72 -12.45
C GLU A 450 19.18 -5.03 -11.77
N ALA A 451 18.84 -6.17 -12.37
CA ALA A 451 19.15 -7.50 -11.84
C ALA A 451 20.55 -8.01 -12.29
N VAL A 452 21.27 -7.20 -13.07
CA VAL A 452 22.66 -7.39 -13.51
C VAL A 452 23.53 -6.37 -12.77
#